data_AF-A0A0H3I4S7-F1
#
_entry.id   AF-A0A0H3I4S7-F1
#
_cell.length_a   1.000
_cell.length_b   1.000
_cell.length_c   1.000
_cell.angle_alpha   90.00
_cell.angle_beta   90.00
_cell.angle_gamma   90.00
#
_symmetry.space_group_name_H-M   'P 1'
#
loop_
_entity.id
_entity.type
_entity.pdbx_description
1 polymer ?
#
loop_
_entity_poly.entity_id
_entity_poly.type
_entity_poly.pdbx_seq_one_letter_code
_entity_poly.pdbx_strand_id
1 'polypeptide(L)'
;MSVEQTKYREIFNFEHHFTFERSFFIGPYNISVRKEHIGGDFARSERLHFESTFDSSGFERTVTEEPSSPGTWSVTAVVAEHKELNQASVLLPDNPWVNGAYDLSVILSLLSGRHIMVGNGAQPYLPVSPGQAIISKNFFRTYPVIDWAQLPILRDAGAGEAMEAVLLAMTNSNVGVKIAMGSAALDGLNTRWYSILGFNPYTKEVKAEVKAAGQAFKVHLEKASVNQGLINDIMPRLSNVANESALAKLAAFLKAGSMYPENPNEKTLKRLKWLNVLRNSVAHSGSIRLDIAESPEASFRVAGAVALLLQDICRIYIAKYLLKIEDLDLNKAQQTVMNFFLYGTYHGQNILTEDHETYQRRLIEHYEEFGNLDL
;
A
#
# COMPACT_ATOMS: atom_id res chain seq x y z
N MET A 1 43.12 5.42 10.83
CA MET A 1 42.23 6.48 11.37
C MET A 1 41.20 5.80 12.22
N SER A 2 41.21 6.03 13.53
CA SER A 2 40.25 5.45 14.47
C SER A 2 38.88 6.04 14.22
N VAL A 3 37.97 5.24 13.68
CA VAL A 3 36.55 5.59 13.62
C VAL A 3 36.07 5.60 15.06
N GLU A 4 35.78 6.79 15.61
CA GLU A 4 34.93 6.87 16.80
C GLU A 4 33.67 6.06 16.47
N GLN A 5 33.47 4.94 17.17
CA GLN A 5 32.22 4.22 17.11
C GLN A 5 31.14 5.17 17.62
N THR A 6 30.45 5.84 16.71
CA THR A 6 29.26 6.60 17.04
C THR A 6 28.31 5.62 17.74
N LYS A 7 27.97 5.91 19.01
CA LYS A 7 27.03 5.10 19.80
C LYS A 7 25.63 5.01 19.17
N TYR A 8 25.41 5.78 18.12
CA TYR A 8 24.16 5.93 17.43
C TYR A 8 24.37 5.93 15.91
N ARG A 9 23.33 5.56 15.19
CA ARG A 9 23.20 5.61 13.75
C ARG A 9 22.04 6.53 13.38
N GLU A 10 22.23 7.34 12.36
CA GLU A 10 21.24 8.34 11.94
C GLU A 10 20.02 7.70 11.29
N ILE A 11 18.84 8.28 11.53
CA ILE A 11 17.60 7.96 10.83
C ILE A 11 17.17 9.20 10.05
N PHE A 12 17.06 9.05 8.74
CA PHE A 12 16.67 10.10 7.81
C PHE A 12 15.16 10.07 7.58
N ASN A 13 14.54 11.26 7.53
CA ASN A 13 13.14 11.48 7.13
C ASN A 13 12.05 10.68 7.87
N PHE A 14 12.32 10.31 9.13
CA PHE A 14 11.34 9.72 10.02
C PHE A 14 10.40 10.78 10.60
N GLU A 15 9.23 10.97 9.98
CA GLU A 15 8.18 11.82 10.51
C GLU A 15 7.44 11.09 11.66
N HIS A 16 7.55 11.65 12.85
CA HIS A 16 6.99 11.09 14.09
C HIS A 16 6.16 12.12 14.88
N HIS A 17 5.92 13.30 14.28
CA HIS A 17 5.20 14.45 14.84
C HIS A 17 5.61 14.81 16.29
N PHE A 18 6.84 14.58 16.73
CA PHE A 18 7.20 14.93 18.11
C PHE A 18 7.39 16.44 18.24
N THR A 19 6.99 16.99 19.39
CA THR A 19 7.19 18.40 19.74
C THR A 19 8.17 18.57 20.91
N PHE A 20 8.69 17.48 21.45
CA PHE A 20 9.66 17.44 22.55
C PHE A 20 10.55 16.19 22.44
N GLU A 21 11.68 16.21 23.16
CA GLU A 21 12.66 15.13 23.16
C GLU A 21 12.10 13.83 23.77
N ARG A 22 12.48 12.69 23.19
CA ARG A 22 12.03 11.39 23.66
C ARG A 22 12.93 10.26 23.19
N SER A 23 12.90 9.16 23.93
CA SER A 23 13.39 7.85 23.48
C SER A 23 12.29 6.80 23.62
N PHE A 24 12.27 5.83 22.71
CA PHE A 24 11.33 4.71 22.70
C PHE A 24 11.93 3.51 21.95
N PHE A 25 11.32 2.34 22.11
CA PHE A 25 11.78 1.11 21.48
C PHE A 25 10.93 0.76 20.26
N ILE A 26 11.58 0.22 19.23
CA ILE A 26 10.97 -0.50 18.12
C ILE A 26 11.71 -1.82 18.00
N GLY A 27 11.03 -2.93 18.33
CA GLY A 27 11.67 -4.22 18.48
C GLY A 27 12.88 -4.13 19.44
N PRO A 28 14.08 -4.57 19.03
CA PRO A 28 15.29 -4.51 19.85
C PRO A 28 15.95 -3.12 19.86
N TYR A 29 15.45 -2.16 19.09
CA TYR A 29 16.15 -0.90 18.82
C TYR A 29 15.64 0.25 19.69
N ASN A 30 16.57 0.95 20.36
CA ASN A 30 16.26 2.19 21.06
C ASN A 30 16.42 3.38 20.11
N ILE A 31 15.33 4.07 19.80
CA ILE A 31 15.29 5.26 18.97
C ILE A 31 15.19 6.49 19.86
N SER A 32 16.04 7.48 19.61
CA SER A 32 16.06 8.78 20.29
C SER A 32 15.78 9.92 19.32
N VAL A 33 14.85 10.80 19.71
CA VAL A 33 14.57 12.07 19.07
C VAL A 33 14.98 13.19 20.02
N ARG A 34 15.91 14.01 19.57
CA ARG A 34 16.48 15.14 20.33
C ARG A 34 15.93 16.44 19.77
N LYS A 35 16.16 17.55 20.45
CA LYS A 35 15.62 18.85 20.05
C LYS A 35 16.05 19.25 18.63
N GLU A 36 17.28 18.94 18.24
CA GLU A 36 17.81 19.19 16.89
C GLU A 36 17.13 18.38 15.78
N HIS A 37 16.44 17.28 16.13
CA HIS A 37 15.77 16.40 15.17
C HIS A 37 14.28 16.77 14.97
N ILE A 38 13.75 17.71 15.75
CA ILE A 38 12.34 18.11 15.71
C ILE A 38 12.14 19.20 14.65
N GLY A 39 11.04 19.11 13.89
CA GLY A 39 10.65 20.14 12.92
C GLY A 39 11.25 19.97 11.53
N GLY A 40 11.60 18.74 11.14
CA GLY A 40 12.03 18.44 9.77
C GLY A 40 11.00 18.86 8.72
N ASP A 41 11.48 19.35 7.58
CA ASP A 41 10.62 19.62 6.41
C ASP A 41 10.47 18.34 5.59
N PHE A 42 9.25 17.78 5.60
CA PHE A 42 8.93 16.53 4.92
C PHE A 42 8.17 16.80 3.62
N ALA A 43 8.35 15.91 2.63
CA ALA A 43 7.58 15.95 1.40
C ALA A 43 6.08 15.94 1.72
N ARG A 44 5.32 16.90 1.21
CA ARG A 44 3.86 17.01 1.42
C ARG A 44 3.16 17.36 0.13
N SER A 45 1.98 16.77 -0.07
CA SER A 45 1.06 17.20 -1.13
C SER A 45 0.52 18.57 -0.78
N GLU A 46 0.00 19.24 -1.81
CA GLU A 46 -0.91 20.36 -1.60
C GLU A 46 -2.07 19.93 -0.69
N ARG A 47 -2.41 20.80 0.25
CA ARG A 47 -3.46 20.52 1.24
C ARG A 47 -4.17 21.78 1.67
N LEU A 48 -5.42 21.60 2.07
CA LEU A 48 -6.21 22.62 2.74
C LEU A 48 -5.98 22.50 4.25
N HIS A 49 -5.61 23.61 4.88
CA HIS A 49 -5.55 23.75 6.33
C HIS A 49 -6.81 24.47 6.82
N PHE A 50 -7.59 23.75 7.61
CA PHE A 50 -8.85 24.21 8.18
C PHE A 50 -8.61 24.63 9.63
N GLU A 51 -8.83 25.90 9.93
CA GLU A 51 -8.67 26.46 11.27
C GLU A 51 -9.98 27.11 11.72
N SER A 52 -10.23 27.04 13.02
CA SER A 52 -11.36 27.70 13.67
C SER A 52 -10.78 28.55 14.79
N THR A 53 -10.89 29.86 14.67
CA THR A 53 -10.48 30.81 15.70
C THR A 53 -11.71 31.36 16.39
N PHE A 54 -11.62 31.48 17.72
CA PHE A 54 -12.62 32.16 18.51
C PHE A 54 -11.96 33.36 19.18
N ASP A 55 -12.36 34.55 18.77
CA ASP A 55 -11.82 35.81 19.29
C ASP A 55 -12.95 36.77 19.70
N SER A 56 -12.58 38.00 20.04
CA SER A 56 -13.54 39.03 20.45
C SER A 56 -14.54 39.45 19.37
N SER A 57 -14.29 39.12 18.10
CA SER A 57 -15.17 39.37 16.96
C SER A 57 -16.16 38.22 16.70
N GLY A 58 -15.95 37.06 17.32
CA GLY A 58 -16.81 35.90 17.20
C GLY A 58 -16.04 34.65 16.78
N PHE A 59 -16.77 33.72 16.16
CA PHE A 59 -16.21 32.48 15.63
C PHE A 59 -15.88 32.68 14.15
N GLU A 60 -14.61 32.59 13.79
CA GLU A 60 -14.14 32.68 12.41
C GLU A 60 -13.61 31.31 11.97
N ARG A 61 -14.05 30.88 10.79
CA ARG A 61 -13.55 29.68 10.12
C ARG A 61 -12.68 30.14 8.97
N THR A 62 -11.43 29.72 8.97
CA THR A 62 -10.49 30.03 7.90
C THR A 62 -10.03 28.76 7.22
N VAL A 63 -9.92 28.83 5.90
CA VAL A 63 -9.28 27.79 5.10
C VAL A 63 -8.09 28.42 4.40
N THR A 64 -6.91 27.83 4.60
CA THR A 64 -5.67 28.25 3.94
C THR A 64 -5.16 27.11 3.06
N GLU A 65 -4.76 27.45 1.84
CA GLU A 65 -4.14 26.51 0.93
C GLU A 65 -2.63 26.48 1.19
N GLU A 66 -2.11 25.30 1.52
CA GLU A 66 -0.69 25.08 1.65
C GLU A 66 -0.14 24.38 0.40
N PRO A 67 0.85 24.97 -0.29
CA PRO A 67 1.39 24.37 -1.50
C PRO A 67 2.14 23.08 -1.16
N SER A 68 2.26 22.21 -2.17
CA SER A 68 3.12 21.04 -2.06
C SER A 68 4.56 21.44 -1.73
N SER A 69 5.24 20.62 -0.92
CA SER A 69 6.67 20.77 -0.63
C SER A 69 7.40 19.48 -1.00
N PRO A 70 8.56 19.56 -1.67
CA PRO A 70 9.40 18.39 -1.90
C PRO A 70 10.06 17.86 -0.62
N GLY A 71 10.06 18.66 0.45
CA GLY A 71 10.75 18.35 1.70
C GLY A 71 12.28 18.39 1.57
N THR A 72 12.94 18.03 2.66
CA THR A 72 14.40 17.92 2.77
C THR A 72 14.79 16.49 3.15
N TRP A 73 16.05 16.13 2.91
CA TRP A 73 16.63 14.89 3.41
C TRP A 73 17.41 15.17 4.68
N SER A 74 16.78 14.94 5.83
CA SER A 74 17.27 15.42 7.11
C SER A 74 17.30 14.29 8.15
N VAL A 75 18.32 14.33 9.02
CA VAL A 75 18.36 13.48 10.21
C VAL A 75 17.26 13.92 11.16
N THR A 76 16.34 13.01 11.45
CA THR A 76 15.09 13.27 12.20
C THR A 76 14.96 12.33 13.40
N ALA A 77 15.82 11.33 13.51
CA ALA A 77 16.04 10.59 14.74
C ALA A 77 17.42 9.91 14.69
N VAL A 78 17.80 9.27 15.79
CA VAL A 78 18.95 8.37 15.83
C VAL A 78 18.55 7.06 16.52
N VAL A 79 19.12 5.95 16.06
CA VAL A 79 18.99 4.64 16.72
C VAL A 79 20.29 4.28 17.44
N ALA A 80 20.20 3.78 18.67
CA ALA A 80 21.36 3.27 19.39
C ALA A 80 21.96 2.09 18.62
N GLU A 81 23.29 2.05 18.50
CA GLU A 81 23.97 0.98 17.77
C GLU A 81 23.63 -0.38 18.40
N HIS A 82 23.23 -1.34 17.56
CA HIS A 82 22.83 -2.67 17.97
C HIS A 82 23.40 -3.70 16.99
N LYS A 83 23.83 -4.87 17.51
CA LYS A 83 24.47 -5.91 16.68
C LYS A 83 23.63 -6.33 15.46
N GLU A 84 22.31 -6.33 15.62
CA GLU A 84 21.36 -6.78 14.59
C GLU A 84 21.22 -5.78 13.44
N LEU A 85 21.56 -4.49 13.63
CA LEU A 85 21.54 -3.49 12.54
C LEU A 85 22.50 -3.84 11.40
N ASN A 86 23.56 -4.61 11.70
CA ASN A 86 24.59 -5.02 10.73
C ASN A 86 24.44 -6.49 10.29
N GLN A 87 23.51 -7.24 10.88
CA GLN A 87 23.24 -8.61 10.45
C GLN A 87 22.47 -8.61 9.14
N ALA A 88 22.56 -9.71 8.39
CA ALA A 88 21.76 -9.90 7.19
C ALA A 88 20.27 -9.65 7.49
N SER A 89 19.58 -9.03 6.53
CA SER A 89 18.14 -8.76 6.64
C SER A 89 17.38 -10.05 6.93
N VAL A 90 16.44 -9.98 7.88
CA VAL A 90 15.51 -11.08 8.14
C VAL A 90 14.42 -11.11 7.07
N LEU A 91 14.01 -9.93 6.56
CA LEU A 91 12.96 -9.81 5.54
C LEU A 91 13.43 -10.22 4.14
N LEU A 92 14.70 -9.98 3.81
CA LEU A 92 15.32 -10.17 2.50
C LEU A 92 16.68 -10.88 2.64
N PRO A 93 16.73 -12.12 3.17
CA PRO A 93 17.99 -12.80 3.49
C PRO A 93 18.85 -13.13 2.26
N ASP A 94 18.22 -13.24 1.09
CA ASP A 94 18.89 -13.56 -0.18
C ASP A 94 19.51 -12.33 -0.85
N ASN A 95 19.25 -11.12 -0.33
CA ASN A 95 19.82 -9.88 -0.83
C ASN A 95 21.05 -9.49 0.03
N PRO A 96 22.28 -9.63 -0.49
CA PRO A 96 23.50 -9.40 0.28
C PRO A 96 23.79 -7.91 0.56
N TRP A 97 23.01 -7.00 -0.05
CA TRP A 97 23.20 -5.55 0.08
C TRP A 97 22.32 -4.92 1.17
N VAL A 98 21.45 -5.71 1.82
CA VAL A 98 20.52 -5.24 2.86
C VAL A 98 20.76 -5.95 4.20
N ASN A 99 20.45 -5.25 5.29
CA ASN A 99 20.74 -5.67 6.66
C ASN A 99 19.59 -5.31 7.61
N GLY A 100 19.73 -5.58 8.90
CA GLY A 100 18.71 -5.22 9.90
C GLY A 100 18.38 -3.72 9.99
N ALA A 101 19.31 -2.83 9.59
CA ALA A 101 18.99 -1.39 9.47
C ALA A 101 18.07 -1.11 8.27
N TYR A 102 18.19 -1.88 7.18
CA TYR A 102 17.25 -1.82 6.06
C TYR A 102 15.87 -2.35 6.45
N ASP A 103 15.79 -3.43 7.24
CA ASP A 103 14.51 -3.94 7.78
C ASP A 103 13.77 -2.86 8.58
N LEU A 104 14.51 -2.14 9.45
CA LEU A 104 13.96 -1.00 10.17
C LEU A 104 13.52 0.13 9.23
N SER A 105 14.31 0.42 8.20
CA SER A 105 14.01 1.47 7.19
C SER A 105 12.67 1.19 6.48
N VAL A 106 12.46 -0.03 5.98
CA VAL A 106 11.24 -0.38 5.23
C VAL A 106 10.00 -0.44 6.13
N ILE A 107 10.13 -0.93 7.37
CA ILE A 107 9.01 -0.97 8.33
C ILE A 107 8.59 0.45 8.71
N LEU A 108 9.55 1.31 9.07
CA LEU A 108 9.24 2.70 9.41
C LEU A 108 8.62 3.44 8.22
N SER A 109 9.15 3.21 7.02
CA SER A 109 8.64 3.82 5.79
C SER A 109 7.19 3.41 5.52
N LEU A 110 6.91 2.11 5.62
CA LEU A 110 5.58 1.55 5.43
C LEU A 110 4.54 2.18 6.37
N LEU A 111 4.89 2.35 7.64
CA LEU A 111 3.97 2.89 8.64
C LEU A 111 3.77 4.41 8.47
N SER A 112 4.87 5.16 8.42
CA SER A 112 4.85 6.63 8.36
C SER A 112 4.38 7.20 7.03
N GLY A 113 4.43 6.43 5.94
CA GLY A 113 4.18 6.99 4.61
C GLY A 113 5.39 7.72 4.02
N ARG A 114 6.57 7.66 4.67
CA ARG A 114 7.78 8.42 4.29
C ARG A 114 8.86 7.51 3.74
N HIS A 115 9.78 8.08 2.96
CA HIS A 115 11.01 7.39 2.57
C HIS A 115 12.02 7.52 3.72
N ILE A 116 12.14 6.49 4.56
CA ILE A 116 13.01 6.49 5.73
C ILE A 116 14.22 5.62 5.46
N MET A 117 15.40 6.10 5.85
CA MET A 117 16.65 5.33 5.77
C MET A 117 17.41 5.38 7.10
N VAL A 118 17.99 4.24 7.48
CA VAL A 118 18.81 4.11 8.70
C VAL A 118 20.28 3.92 8.34
N GLY A 119 21.13 4.85 8.75
CA GLY A 119 22.59 4.81 8.54
C GLY A 119 23.06 5.08 7.12
N ASN A 120 22.14 5.33 6.18
CA ASN A 120 22.46 5.70 4.81
C ASN A 120 21.95 7.12 4.53
N GLY A 121 22.88 8.07 4.50
CA GLY A 121 22.60 9.47 4.19
C GLY A 121 22.43 9.77 2.70
N ALA A 122 22.58 8.78 1.82
CA ALA A 122 22.34 8.98 0.40
C ALA A 122 20.87 9.33 0.15
N GLN A 123 20.65 10.46 -0.51
CA GLN A 123 19.32 10.86 -0.93
C GLN A 123 18.77 9.87 -1.97
N PRO A 124 17.45 9.58 -1.94
CA PRO A 124 16.82 8.81 -2.99
C PRO A 124 17.08 9.43 -4.36
N TYR A 125 17.42 8.60 -5.35
CA TYR A 125 17.69 9.06 -6.71
C TYR A 125 16.48 9.70 -7.39
N LEU A 126 15.27 9.28 -7.00
CA LEU A 126 14.01 9.81 -7.51
C LEU A 126 13.38 10.76 -6.50
N PRO A 127 12.72 11.86 -6.97
CA PRO A 127 12.03 12.78 -6.09
C PRO A 127 11.00 12.04 -5.23
N VAL A 128 11.08 12.22 -3.91
CA VAL A 128 10.18 11.55 -2.96
C VAL A 128 8.80 12.17 -3.05
N SER A 129 7.83 11.40 -3.54
CA SER A 129 6.42 11.76 -3.47
C SER A 129 5.90 11.68 -2.02
N PRO A 130 5.03 12.59 -1.59
CA PRO A 130 4.35 12.51 -0.30
C PRO A 130 3.47 11.26 -0.22
N GLY A 131 3.77 10.37 0.72
CA GLY A 131 2.85 9.31 1.15
C GLY A 131 2.06 9.71 2.39
N GLN A 132 0.88 9.12 2.57
CA GLN A 132 0.08 9.27 3.79
C GLN A 132 0.49 8.24 4.83
N ALA A 133 0.54 8.61 6.10
CA ALA A 133 0.70 7.64 7.18
C ALA A 133 -0.53 6.73 7.28
N ILE A 134 -0.34 5.45 7.60
CA ILE A 134 -1.43 4.49 7.91
C ILE A 134 -1.61 4.29 9.42
N ILE A 135 -0.86 5.02 10.22
CA ILE A 135 -0.87 5.00 11.68
C ILE A 135 -1.13 6.40 12.19
N SER A 136 -1.68 6.48 13.40
CA SER A 136 -2.01 7.76 14.02
C SER A 136 -0.77 8.59 14.32
N LYS A 137 -0.96 9.92 14.37
CA LYS A 137 0.08 10.86 14.79
C LYS A 137 0.66 10.57 16.18
N ASN A 138 -0.09 9.82 16.99
CA ASN A 138 0.30 9.44 18.34
C ASN A 138 0.93 8.05 18.43
N PHE A 139 0.96 7.25 17.36
CA PHE A 139 1.46 5.88 17.39
C PHE A 139 2.88 5.79 17.98
N PHE A 140 3.82 6.57 17.45
CA PHE A 140 5.18 6.62 17.99
C PHE A 140 5.26 7.41 19.32
N ARG A 141 4.22 8.15 19.71
CA ARG A 141 4.15 8.90 20.98
C ARG A 141 3.71 8.03 22.16
N THR A 142 3.06 6.90 21.94
CA THR A 142 2.49 6.09 23.03
C THR A 142 3.21 4.75 23.21
N TYR A 143 4.52 4.71 22.94
CA TYR A 143 5.36 3.51 22.96
C TYR A 143 4.86 2.45 21.96
N PRO A 144 5.26 2.54 20.68
CA PRO A 144 4.78 1.64 19.65
C PRO A 144 5.22 0.20 19.98
N VAL A 145 4.30 -0.76 19.85
CA VAL A 145 4.63 -2.18 19.95
C VAL A 145 4.73 -2.74 18.54
N ILE A 146 5.95 -2.89 18.05
CA ILE A 146 6.26 -3.63 16.82
C ILE A 146 7.06 -4.86 17.25
N ASP A 147 6.40 -6.02 17.20
CA ASP A 147 7.01 -7.29 17.61
C ASP A 147 7.99 -7.79 16.55
N TRP A 148 9.28 -7.62 16.82
CA TRP A 148 10.36 -8.06 15.94
C TRP A 148 10.37 -9.59 15.74
N ALA A 149 9.75 -10.36 16.64
CA ALA A 149 9.61 -11.80 16.47
C ALA A 149 8.68 -12.18 15.31
N GLN A 150 7.91 -11.22 14.76
CA GLN A 150 7.08 -11.44 13.57
C GLN A 150 7.86 -11.40 12.26
N LEU A 151 9.11 -10.91 12.22
CA LEU A 151 9.85 -10.78 10.95
C LEU A 151 9.98 -12.08 10.15
N PRO A 152 10.22 -13.26 10.75
CA PRO A 152 10.18 -14.53 10.01
C PRO A 152 8.82 -14.82 9.37
N ILE A 153 7.71 -14.51 10.06
CA ILE A 153 6.35 -14.68 9.51
C ILE A 153 6.13 -13.73 8.34
N LEU A 154 6.60 -12.48 8.45
CA LEU A 154 6.57 -11.51 7.36
C LEU A 154 7.34 -12.02 6.13
N ARG A 155 8.56 -12.53 6.34
CA ARG A 155 9.38 -13.11 5.27
C ARG A 155 8.65 -14.28 4.60
N ASP A 156 8.12 -15.22 5.38
CA ASP A 156 7.45 -16.40 4.85
C ASP A 156 6.16 -16.03 4.08
N ALA A 157 5.53 -14.91 4.43
CA ALA A 157 4.41 -14.32 3.69
C ALA A 157 4.81 -13.52 2.44
N GLY A 158 6.11 -13.38 2.13
CA GLY A 158 6.63 -12.56 1.04
C GLY A 158 6.48 -11.05 1.28
N ALA A 159 6.42 -10.62 2.54
CA ALA A 159 6.21 -9.22 2.89
C ALA A 159 7.47 -8.36 2.67
N GLY A 160 8.68 -8.94 2.69
CA GLY A 160 9.93 -8.19 2.48
C GLY A 160 9.95 -7.50 1.11
N GLU A 161 9.78 -8.27 0.05
CA GLU A 161 9.73 -7.76 -1.32
C GLU A 161 8.51 -6.85 -1.54
N ALA A 162 7.38 -7.18 -0.91
CA ALA A 162 6.18 -6.34 -0.96
C ALA A 162 6.41 -4.98 -0.29
N MET A 163 7.10 -4.92 0.84
CA MET A 163 7.47 -3.67 1.52
C MET A 163 8.40 -2.82 0.67
N GLU A 164 9.41 -3.42 0.04
CA GLU A 164 10.31 -2.72 -0.88
C GLU A 164 9.55 -2.16 -2.09
N ALA A 165 8.68 -2.96 -2.71
CA ALA A 165 7.85 -2.51 -3.82
C ALA A 165 6.87 -1.40 -3.39
N VAL A 166 6.26 -1.49 -2.20
CA VAL A 166 5.43 -0.42 -1.64
C VAL A 166 6.23 0.85 -1.40
N LEU A 167 7.44 0.76 -0.85
CA LEU A 167 8.33 1.91 -0.67
C LEU A 167 8.58 2.61 -2.02
N LEU A 168 8.94 1.85 -3.06
CA LEU A 168 9.14 2.38 -4.41
C LEU A 168 7.86 3.00 -5.01
N ALA A 169 6.69 2.37 -4.80
CA ALA A 169 5.41 2.90 -5.25
C ALA A 169 5.07 4.23 -4.55
N MET A 170 5.21 4.28 -3.22
CA MET A 170 4.90 5.45 -2.42
C MET A 170 5.75 6.64 -2.82
N THR A 171 7.05 6.42 -3.01
CA THR A 171 8.00 7.52 -3.15
C THR A 171 8.20 7.97 -4.59
N ASN A 172 7.60 7.29 -5.58
CA ASN A 172 7.70 7.68 -6.99
C ASN A 172 6.56 8.62 -7.39
N SER A 173 6.85 9.69 -8.15
CA SER A 173 5.83 10.62 -8.67
C SER A 173 5.09 10.10 -9.92
N ASN A 174 5.62 9.09 -10.60
CA ASN A 174 5.04 8.53 -11.81
C ASN A 174 3.93 7.51 -11.48
N VAL A 175 2.69 7.81 -11.89
CA VAL A 175 1.51 6.96 -11.66
C VAL A 175 1.69 5.55 -12.22
N GLY A 176 2.32 5.39 -13.39
CA GLY A 176 2.61 4.08 -13.97
C GLY A 176 3.53 3.24 -13.07
N VAL A 177 4.57 3.85 -12.50
CA VAL A 177 5.44 3.18 -11.51
C VAL A 177 4.69 2.87 -10.22
N LYS A 178 3.86 3.80 -9.72
CA LYS A 178 3.01 3.55 -8.54
C LYS A 178 2.14 2.31 -8.73
N ILE A 179 1.47 2.22 -9.88
CA ILE A 179 0.63 1.07 -10.22
C ILE A 179 1.51 -0.17 -10.37
N ALA A 180 2.61 -0.14 -11.14
CA ALA A 180 3.46 -1.30 -11.36
C ALA A 180 4.01 -1.89 -10.05
N MET A 181 4.57 -1.05 -9.19
CA MET A 181 5.18 -1.49 -7.93
C MET A 181 4.13 -1.87 -6.89
N GLY A 182 3.02 -1.13 -6.80
CA GLY A 182 1.87 -1.52 -5.97
C GLY A 182 1.24 -2.84 -6.43
N SER A 183 1.24 -3.09 -7.74
CA SER A 183 0.79 -4.35 -8.33
C SER A 183 1.69 -5.51 -7.95
N ALA A 184 3.01 -5.33 -8.09
CA ALA A 184 4.00 -6.34 -7.73
C ALA A 184 3.92 -6.70 -6.24
N ALA A 185 3.76 -5.70 -5.36
CA ALA A 185 3.56 -5.91 -3.93
C ALA A 185 2.31 -6.74 -3.64
N LEU A 186 1.18 -6.35 -4.23
CA LEU A 186 -0.10 -7.05 -4.03
C LEU A 186 -0.07 -8.47 -4.59
N ASP A 187 0.55 -8.67 -5.76
CA ASP A 187 0.69 -9.99 -6.38
C ASP A 187 1.57 -10.91 -5.54
N GLY A 188 2.67 -10.40 -4.99
CA GLY A 188 3.53 -11.14 -4.05
C GLY A 188 2.75 -11.60 -2.82
N LEU A 189 2.08 -10.67 -2.14
CA LEU A 189 1.28 -10.96 -0.94
C LEU A 189 0.12 -11.91 -1.22
N ASN A 190 -0.69 -11.63 -2.26
CA ASN A 190 -1.86 -12.43 -2.61
C ASN A 190 -1.47 -13.86 -3.02
N THR A 191 -0.42 -14.01 -3.85
CA THR A 191 0.04 -15.33 -4.29
C THR A 191 0.54 -16.16 -3.11
N ARG A 192 1.34 -15.57 -2.22
CA ARG A 192 1.84 -16.25 -1.02
C ARG A 192 0.72 -16.59 -0.06
N TRP A 193 -0.16 -15.64 0.26
CA TRP A 193 -1.34 -15.84 1.09
C TRP A 193 -2.20 -17.00 0.58
N TYR A 194 -2.51 -17.00 -0.71
CA TYR A 194 -3.30 -18.05 -1.35
C TYR A 194 -2.60 -19.42 -1.30
N SER A 195 -1.28 -19.44 -1.48
CA SER A 195 -0.48 -20.68 -1.40
C SER A 195 -0.43 -21.28 0.01
N ILE A 196 -0.41 -20.44 1.05
CA ILE A 196 -0.32 -20.85 2.45
C ILE A 196 -1.68 -21.35 2.95
N LEU A 197 -2.76 -20.62 2.66
CA LEU A 197 -4.10 -20.96 3.17
C LEU A 197 -4.81 -22.03 2.35
N GLY A 198 -4.28 -22.40 1.18
CA GLY A 198 -4.80 -23.50 0.39
C GLY A 198 -6.24 -23.30 -0.08
N PHE A 199 -6.67 -22.05 -0.25
CA PHE A 199 -8.04 -21.67 -0.62
C PHE A 199 -8.34 -22.00 -2.09
N ASN A 200 -8.11 -23.25 -2.52
CA ASN A 200 -8.47 -23.70 -3.85
C ASN A 200 -9.79 -24.45 -3.77
N PRO A 201 -10.90 -23.88 -4.30
CA PRO A 201 -12.18 -24.58 -4.33
C PRO A 201 -12.10 -25.85 -5.19
N TYR A 202 -11.09 -25.97 -6.07
CA TYR A 202 -10.81 -27.16 -6.85
C TYR A 202 -9.77 -28.04 -6.16
N THR A 203 -10.22 -29.15 -5.60
CA THR A 203 -9.34 -30.17 -5.01
C THR A 203 -8.45 -30.83 -6.07
N LYS A 204 -7.44 -31.60 -5.65
CA LYS A 204 -6.57 -32.35 -6.58
C LYS A 204 -7.39 -33.31 -7.45
N GLU A 205 -8.43 -33.90 -6.87
CA GLU A 205 -9.35 -34.82 -7.50
C GLU A 205 -10.14 -34.11 -8.61
N VAL A 206 -10.75 -32.96 -8.32
CA VAL A 206 -11.49 -32.17 -9.33
C VAL A 206 -10.59 -31.76 -10.49
N LYS A 207 -9.33 -31.37 -10.22
CA LYS A 207 -8.36 -31.05 -11.28
C LYS A 207 -8.02 -32.27 -12.15
N ALA A 208 -7.93 -33.46 -11.55
CA ALA A 208 -7.69 -34.70 -12.28
C ALA A 208 -8.89 -35.05 -13.17
N GLU A 209 -10.11 -34.91 -12.66
CA GLU A 209 -11.35 -35.13 -13.42
C GLU A 209 -11.48 -34.17 -14.61
N VAL A 210 -11.26 -32.88 -14.41
CA VAL A 210 -11.30 -31.88 -15.48
C VAL A 210 -10.21 -32.15 -16.53
N LYS A 211 -9.02 -32.59 -16.11
CA LYS A 211 -7.95 -32.99 -17.05
C LYS A 211 -8.36 -34.22 -17.87
N ALA A 212 -8.96 -35.22 -17.25
CA ALA A 212 -9.46 -36.42 -17.93
C ALA A 212 -10.60 -36.08 -18.92
N ALA A 213 -11.55 -35.26 -18.50
CA ALA A 213 -12.65 -34.78 -19.33
C ALA A 213 -12.13 -33.94 -20.52
N GLY A 214 -11.15 -33.07 -20.29
CA GLY A 214 -10.48 -32.30 -21.35
C GLY A 214 -9.80 -33.21 -22.37
N GLN A 215 -9.12 -34.26 -21.93
CA GLN A 215 -8.49 -35.23 -22.82
C GLN A 215 -9.53 -36.02 -23.64
N ALA A 216 -10.63 -36.45 -23.02
CA ALA A 216 -11.73 -37.11 -23.72
C ALA A 216 -12.38 -36.19 -24.76
N PHE A 217 -12.58 -34.92 -24.41
CA PHE A 217 -13.09 -33.90 -25.31
C PHE A 217 -12.16 -33.67 -26.52
N LYS A 218 -10.85 -33.60 -26.30
CA LYS A 218 -9.85 -33.53 -27.38
C LYS A 218 -10.01 -34.68 -28.37
N VAL A 219 -10.11 -35.92 -27.86
CA VAL A 219 -10.31 -37.12 -28.70
C VAL A 219 -11.61 -37.03 -29.50
N HIS A 220 -12.68 -36.47 -28.94
CA HIS A 220 -13.92 -36.23 -29.67
C HIS A 220 -13.76 -35.20 -30.80
N LEU A 221 -13.06 -34.09 -30.55
CA LEU A 221 -12.79 -33.08 -31.58
C LEU A 221 -11.93 -33.64 -32.73
N GLU A 222 -10.91 -34.43 -32.40
CA GLU A 222 -10.05 -35.11 -33.37
C GLU A 222 -10.85 -36.10 -34.23
N LYS A 223 -11.73 -36.90 -33.62
CA LYS A 223 -12.64 -37.84 -34.33
C LYS A 223 -13.66 -37.13 -35.21
N ALA A 224 -14.07 -35.92 -34.82
CA ALA A 224 -14.98 -35.09 -35.61
C ALA A 224 -14.26 -34.31 -36.73
N SER A 225 -12.97 -34.57 -36.97
CA SER A 225 -12.15 -33.89 -37.99
C SER A 225 -12.14 -32.36 -37.83
N VAL A 226 -12.24 -31.88 -36.59
CA VAL A 226 -12.09 -30.44 -36.29
C VAL A 226 -10.67 -30.01 -36.61
N ASN A 227 -10.53 -28.82 -37.19
CA ASN A 227 -9.24 -28.27 -37.57
C ASN A 227 -8.25 -28.25 -36.38
N GLN A 228 -7.03 -28.75 -36.59
CA GLN A 228 -6.02 -28.87 -35.53
C GLN A 228 -5.65 -27.52 -34.89
N GLY A 229 -5.68 -26.42 -35.65
CA GLY A 229 -5.48 -25.07 -35.13
C GLY A 229 -6.57 -24.65 -34.14
N LEU A 230 -7.83 -25.01 -34.39
CA LEU A 230 -8.94 -24.76 -33.45
C LEU A 230 -8.81 -25.63 -32.20
N ILE A 231 -8.45 -26.91 -32.34
CA ILE A 231 -8.19 -27.78 -31.19
C ILE A 231 -7.07 -27.19 -30.32
N ASN A 232 -6.00 -26.70 -30.94
CA ASN A 232 -4.88 -26.09 -30.22
C ASN A 232 -5.24 -24.74 -29.55
N ASP A 233 -6.26 -24.01 -30.02
CA ASP A 233 -6.78 -22.81 -29.35
C ASP A 233 -7.75 -23.14 -28.21
N ILE A 234 -8.59 -24.17 -28.36
CA ILE A 234 -9.61 -24.55 -27.39
C ILE A 234 -8.99 -25.26 -26.17
N MET A 235 -8.07 -26.20 -26.39
CA MET A 235 -7.55 -27.06 -25.33
C MET A 235 -6.84 -26.30 -24.19
N PRO A 236 -6.01 -25.26 -24.44
CA PRO A 236 -5.42 -24.45 -23.38
C PRO A 236 -6.45 -23.70 -22.51
N ARG A 237 -7.61 -23.34 -23.07
CA ARG A 237 -8.69 -22.66 -22.33
C ARG A 237 -9.38 -23.62 -21.37
N LEU A 238 -9.49 -24.90 -21.74
CA LEU A 238 -10.03 -25.95 -20.88
C LEU A 238 -9.13 -26.28 -19.68
N SER A 239 -7.81 -26.22 -19.85
CA SER A 239 -6.88 -26.40 -18.72
C SER A 239 -7.02 -25.33 -17.63
N ASN A 240 -7.65 -24.19 -17.93
CA ASN A 240 -7.93 -23.13 -16.97
C ASN A 240 -9.29 -23.24 -16.27
N VAL A 241 -10.15 -24.20 -16.66
CA VAL A 241 -11.50 -24.36 -16.08
C VAL A 241 -11.44 -24.76 -14.60
N ALA A 242 -10.45 -25.56 -14.20
CA ALA A 242 -10.21 -25.94 -12.81
C ALA A 242 -9.19 -25.05 -12.08
N ASN A 243 -8.94 -23.84 -12.62
CA ASN A 243 -8.11 -22.83 -11.98
C ASN A 243 -8.99 -21.68 -11.52
N GLU A 244 -8.83 -21.30 -10.27
CA GLU A 244 -9.49 -20.11 -9.76
C GLU A 244 -8.94 -18.86 -10.45
N SER A 245 -9.85 -18.01 -10.93
CA SER A 245 -9.47 -16.78 -11.62
C SER A 245 -8.68 -15.85 -10.71
N ALA A 246 -7.71 -15.10 -11.26
CA ALA A 246 -6.94 -14.11 -10.50
C ALA A 246 -7.84 -13.09 -9.76
N LEU A 247 -9.00 -12.76 -10.37
CA LEU A 247 -10.00 -11.88 -9.78
C LEU A 247 -10.66 -12.49 -8.54
N ALA A 248 -10.97 -13.79 -8.57
CA ALA A 248 -11.56 -14.50 -7.43
C ALA A 248 -10.57 -14.64 -6.28
N LYS A 249 -9.30 -14.97 -6.57
CA LYS A 249 -8.23 -15.00 -5.56
C LYS A 249 -8.04 -13.64 -4.89
N LEU A 250 -8.01 -12.57 -5.69
CA LEU A 250 -7.92 -11.21 -5.18
C LEU A 250 -9.13 -10.87 -4.29
N ALA A 251 -10.35 -11.22 -4.72
CA ALA A 251 -11.54 -11.00 -3.89
C ALA A 251 -11.44 -11.73 -2.55
N ALA A 252 -11.02 -13.00 -2.56
CA ALA A 252 -10.83 -13.79 -1.35
C ALA A 252 -9.78 -13.19 -0.41
N PHE A 253 -8.64 -12.75 -0.95
CA PHE A 253 -7.60 -12.06 -0.19
C PHE A 253 -8.14 -10.78 0.47
N LEU A 254 -8.86 -9.94 -0.28
CA LEU A 254 -9.40 -8.69 0.24
C LEU A 254 -10.52 -8.93 1.28
N LYS A 255 -11.36 -9.96 1.12
CA LYS A 255 -12.36 -10.35 2.12
C LYS A 255 -11.72 -10.82 3.43
N ALA A 256 -10.69 -11.68 3.33
CA ALA A 256 -9.93 -12.12 4.49
C ALA A 256 -9.25 -10.95 5.22
N GLY A 257 -8.84 -9.92 4.47
CA GLY A 257 -8.32 -8.66 5.01
C GLY A 257 -9.41 -7.66 5.44
N SER A 258 -10.70 -8.02 5.44
CA SER A 258 -11.84 -7.13 5.70
C SER A 258 -11.77 -5.80 4.93
N MET A 259 -11.29 -5.87 3.68
CA MET A 259 -11.12 -4.76 2.74
C MET A 259 -12.08 -4.85 1.54
N TYR A 260 -12.92 -5.89 1.50
CA TYR A 260 -13.93 -6.11 0.46
C TYR A 260 -15.17 -6.76 1.07
N PRO A 261 -16.40 -6.42 0.63
CA PRO A 261 -17.61 -6.94 1.25
C PRO A 261 -17.80 -8.43 0.97
N GLU A 262 -18.40 -9.14 1.93
CA GLU A 262 -18.72 -10.56 1.80
C GLU A 262 -19.67 -10.86 0.64
N ASN A 263 -20.66 -9.99 0.45
CA ASN A 263 -21.70 -10.12 -0.58
C ASN A 263 -21.64 -8.92 -1.54
N PRO A 264 -20.73 -8.92 -2.54
CA PRO A 264 -20.58 -7.81 -3.46
C PRO A 264 -21.75 -7.71 -4.44
N ASN A 265 -22.28 -6.51 -4.65
CA ASN A 265 -23.22 -6.24 -5.74
C ASN A 265 -22.48 -6.02 -7.07
N GLU A 266 -23.22 -5.83 -8.16
CA GLU A 266 -22.63 -5.64 -9.50
C GLU A 266 -21.68 -4.43 -9.58
N LYS A 267 -22.01 -3.32 -8.91
CA LYS A 267 -21.16 -2.12 -8.87
C LYS A 267 -19.85 -2.41 -8.14
N THR A 268 -19.89 -3.13 -7.02
CA THR A 268 -18.71 -3.57 -6.27
C THR A 268 -17.84 -4.51 -7.10
N LEU A 269 -18.44 -5.45 -7.84
CA LEU A 269 -17.71 -6.33 -8.76
C LEU A 269 -17.07 -5.55 -9.91
N LYS A 270 -17.74 -4.51 -10.44
CA LYS A 270 -17.19 -3.62 -11.47
C LYS A 270 -15.92 -2.92 -10.98
N ARG A 271 -15.92 -2.41 -9.75
CA ARG A 271 -14.75 -1.74 -9.14
C ARG A 271 -13.57 -2.70 -8.90
N LEU A 272 -13.84 -3.94 -8.50
CA LEU A 272 -12.81 -4.97 -8.41
C LEU A 272 -12.20 -5.28 -9.79
N LYS A 273 -13.04 -5.35 -10.84
CA LYS A 273 -12.56 -5.51 -12.22
C LYS A 273 -11.68 -4.34 -12.66
N TRP A 274 -12.01 -3.10 -12.29
CA TRP A 274 -11.18 -1.93 -12.59
C TRP A 274 -9.77 -2.06 -12.02
N LEU A 275 -9.67 -2.39 -10.73
CA LEU A 275 -8.38 -2.65 -10.07
C LEU A 275 -7.59 -3.71 -10.84
N ASN A 276 -8.20 -4.85 -11.16
CA ASN A 276 -7.54 -5.95 -11.85
C ASN A 276 -7.13 -5.61 -13.30
N VAL A 277 -7.96 -4.85 -14.03
CA VAL A 277 -7.64 -4.42 -15.41
C VAL A 277 -6.46 -3.45 -15.42
N LEU A 278 -6.43 -2.47 -14.50
CA LEU A 278 -5.29 -1.55 -14.38
C LEU A 278 -4.01 -2.28 -14.03
N ARG A 279 -4.09 -3.22 -13.07
CA ARG A 279 -2.96 -4.08 -12.66
C ARG A 279 -2.35 -4.80 -13.85
N ASN A 280 -3.19 -5.52 -14.59
CA ASN A 280 -2.76 -6.32 -15.74
C ASN A 280 -2.29 -5.45 -16.92
N SER A 281 -2.91 -4.30 -17.15
CA SER A 281 -2.50 -3.39 -18.21
C SER A 281 -1.10 -2.85 -17.99
N VAL A 282 -0.80 -2.38 -16.79
CA VAL A 282 0.55 -1.86 -16.49
C VAL A 282 1.58 -2.99 -16.47
N ALA A 283 1.24 -4.14 -15.89
CA ALA A 283 2.16 -5.28 -15.82
C ALA A 283 2.52 -5.88 -17.20
N HIS A 284 1.58 -5.93 -18.14
CA HIS A 284 1.80 -6.59 -19.44
C HIS A 284 2.13 -5.64 -20.59
N SER A 285 1.60 -4.41 -20.58
CA SER A 285 1.78 -3.46 -21.69
C SER A 285 2.43 -2.14 -21.27
N GLY A 286 2.75 -1.94 -19.99
CA GLY A 286 3.34 -0.69 -19.50
C GLY A 286 2.41 0.52 -19.68
N SER A 287 1.12 0.30 -19.92
CA SER A 287 0.15 1.33 -20.30
C SER A 287 -1.03 1.35 -19.35
N ILE A 288 -1.57 2.55 -19.13
CA ILE A 288 -2.82 2.76 -18.38
C ILE A 288 -3.97 2.70 -19.39
N ARG A 289 -4.88 1.75 -19.22
CA ARG A 289 -6.10 1.64 -20.05
C ARG A 289 -7.09 2.74 -19.67
N LEU A 290 -7.53 3.50 -20.68
CA LEU A 290 -8.43 4.66 -20.51
C LEU A 290 -9.91 4.33 -20.72
N ASP A 291 -10.25 3.09 -21.04
CA ASP A 291 -11.61 2.59 -21.33
C ASP A 291 -12.28 1.89 -20.14
N ILE A 292 -11.75 2.13 -18.93
CA ILE A 292 -12.17 1.44 -17.71
C ILE A 292 -13.44 2.06 -17.12
N ALA A 293 -13.63 3.36 -17.30
CA ALA A 293 -14.79 4.12 -16.85
C ALA A 293 -15.56 4.75 -18.03
N GLU A 294 -16.65 5.44 -17.70
CA GLU A 294 -17.60 6.01 -18.68
C GLU A 294 -16.99 7.15 -19.51
N SER A 295 -15.93 7.81 -19.02
CA SER A 295 -15.19 8.85 -19.73
C SER A 295 -13.67 8.74 -19.48
N PRO A 296 -12.82 9.32 -20.36
CA PRO A 296 -11.37 9.38 -20.15
C PRO A 296 -10.98 10.03 -18.82
N GLU A 297 -11.64 11.12 -18.43
CA GLU A 297 -11.38 11.85 -17.18
C GLU A 297 -11.72 10.98 -15.97
N ALA A 298 -12.84 10.26 -16.02
CA ALA A 298 -13.20 9.29 -14.98
C ALA A 298 -12.18 8.14 -14.93
N SER A 299 -11.69 7.66 -16.08
CA SER A 299 -10.65 6.63 -16.13
C SER A 299 -9.34 7.11 -15.51
N PHE A 300 -8.92 8.36 -15.72
CA PHE A 300 -7.75 8.94 -15.06
C PHE A 300 -7.94 9.04 -13.55
N ARG A 301 -9.11 9.50 -13.07
CA ARG A 301 -9.42 9.54 -11.63
C ARG A 301 -9.41 8.15 -11.01
N VAL A 302 -10.02 7.16 -11.65
CA VAL A 302 -9.99 5.75 -11.21
C VAL A 302 -8.56 5.22 -11.19
N ALA A 303 -7.73 5.51 -12.20
CA ALA A 303 -6.34 5.09 -12.23
C ALA A 303 -5.51 5.70 -11.09
N GLY A 304 -5.68 7.01 -10.83
CA GLY A 304 -5.04 7.69 -9.70
C GLY A 304 -5.45 7.10 -8.36
N ALA A 305 -6.75 6.87 -8.14
CA ALA A 305 -7.27 6.25 -6.93
C ALA A 305 -6.72 4.82 -6.76
N VAL A 306 -6.70 4.01 -7.82
CA VAL A 306 -6.17 2.63 -7.77
C VAL A 306 -4.67 2.60 -7.47
N ALA A 307 -3.89 3.57 -7.99
CA ALA A 307 -2.46 3.66 -7.70
C ALA A 307 -2.17 3.80 -6.20
N LEU A 308 -3.00 4.55 -5.47
CA LEU A 308 -2.91 4.74 -4.03
C LEU A 308 -3.55 3.56 -3.27
N LEU A 309 -4.72 3.10 -3.73
CA LEU A 309 -5.44 1.95 -3.15
C LEU A 309 -4.58 0.68 -3.08
N LEU A 310 -3.77 0.41 -4.12
CA LEU A 310 -2.84 -0.72 -4.13
C LEU A 310 -1.83 -0.65 -2.98
N GLN A 311 -1.32 0.55 -2.69
CA GLN A 311 -0.39 0.78 -1.59
C GLN A 311 -1.11 0.55 -0.26
N ASP A 312 -2.29 1.13 -0.07
CA ASP A 312 -3.06 0.97 1.17
C ASP A 312 -3.40 -0.48 1.45
N ILE A 313 -3.89 -1.24 0.46
CA ILE A 313 -4.20 -2.67 0.62
C ILE A 313 -2.98 -3.43 1.17
N CYS A 314 -1.81 -3.22 0.57
CA CYS A 314 -0.59 -3.91 0.99
C CYS A 314 -0.15 -3.47 2.39
N ARG A 315 -0.14 -2.16 2.64
CA ARG A 315 0.29 -1.57 3.91
C ARG A 315 -0.62 -1.98 5.06
N ILE A 316 -1.93 -1.97 4.86
CA ILE A 316 -2.93 -2.42 5.83
C ILE A 316 -2.77 -3.91 6.11
N TYR A 317 -2.64 -4.73 5.06
CA TYR A 317 -2.46 -6.17 5.23
C TYR A 317 -1.22 -6.48 6.07
N ILE A 318 -0.09 -5.87 5.72
CA ILE A 318 1.18 -6.05 6.44
C ILE A 318 1.08 -5.53 7.88
N ALA A 319 0.65 -4.29 8.09
CA ALA A 319 0.63 -3.68 9.42
C ALA A 319 -0.38 -4.36 10.36
N LYS A 320 -1.61 -4.58 9.90
CA LYS A 320 -2.69 -5.11 10.74
C LYS A 320 -2.61 -6.63 10.90
N TYR A 321 -2.36 -7.37 9.82
CA TYR A 321 -2.49 -8.83 9.82
C TYR A 321 -1.17 -9.56 10.02
N LEU A 322 -0.04 -9.00 9.60
CA LEU A 322 1.28 -9.62 9.82
C LEU A 322 1.99 -9.05 11.05
N LEU A 323 2.05 -7.72 11.20
CA LEU A 323 2.68 -7.05 12.34
C LEU A 323 1.77 -6.91 13.57
N LYS A 324 0.47 -7.21 13.42
CA LYS A 324 -0.54 -7.13 14.51
C LYS A 324 -0.63 -5.75 15.17
N ILE A 325 -0.43 -4.69 14.39
CA ILE A 325 -0.55 -3.32 14.87
C ILE A 325 -2.03 -2.97 15.03
N GLU A 326 -2.37 -2.48 16.23
CA GLU A 326 -3.69 -1.93 16.54
C GLU A 326 -3.60 -0.40 16.63
N ASP A 327 -4.17 0.29 15.65
CA ASP A 327 -4.21 1.76 15.60
C ASP A 327 -5.52 2.22 14.95
N LEU A 328 -6.07 3.33 15.43
CA LEU A 328 -7.35 3.86 14.95
C LEU A 328 -7.26 4.30 13.48
N ASP A 329 -6.17 4.94 13.08
CA ASP A 329 -6.03 5.43 11.71
C ASP A 329 -5.75 4.28 10.73
N LEU A 330 -5.20 3.16 11.21
CA LEU A 330 -5.12 1.93 10.44
C LEU A 330 -6.51 1.34 10.15
N ASN A 331 -7.43 1.40 11.12
CA ASN A 331 -8.83 1.02 10.91
C ASN A 331 -9.54 1.95 9.91
N LYS A 332 -9.27 3.27 9.98
CA LYS A 332 -9.79 4.24 9.00
C LYS A 332 -9.25 3.98 7.60
N ALA A 333 -7.96 3.67 7.46
CA ALA A 333 -7.37 3.31 6.17
C ALA A 333 -8.04 2.06 5.58
N GLN A 334 -8.28 1.02 6.40
CA GLN A 334 -9.05 -0.16 6.00
C GLN A 334 -10.47 0.19 5.56
N GLN A 335 -11.16 1.08 6.29
CA GLN A 335 -12.49 1.53 5.90
C GLN A 335 -12.46 2.34 4.60
N THR A 336 -11.42 3.14 4.35
CA THR A 336 -11.24 3.85 3.07
C THR A 336 -11.14 2.88 1.90
N VAL A 337 -10.39 1.78 2.04
CA VAL A 337 -10.33 0.71 1.03
C VAL A 337 -11.71 0.08 0.83
N MET A 338 -12.43 -0.22 1.91
CA MET A 338 -13.79 -0.77 1.84
C MET A 338 -14.76 0.19 1.12
N ASN A 339 -14.69 1.49 1.42
CA ASN A 339 -15.52 2.54 0.83
C ASN A 339 -15.29 2.68 -0.68
N PHE A 340 -14.06 2.49 -1.15
CA PHE A 340 -13.77 2.42 -2.58
C PHE A 340 -14.63 1.34 -3.24
N PHE A 341 -14.69 0.13 -2.69
CA PHE A 341 -15.44 -0.96 -3.29
C PHE A 341 -16.97 -0.83 -3.12
N LEU A 342 -17.43 -0.36 -1.97
CA LEU A 342 -18.86 -0.19 -1.68
C LEU A 342 -19.46 0.99 -2.46
N TYR A 343 -18.83 2.15 -2.37
CA TYR A 343 -19.43 3.43 -2.77
C TYR A 343 -18.72 4.05 -3.97
N GLY A 344 -17.48 3.64 -4.29
CA GLY A 344 -16.68 4.31 -5.30
C GLY A 344 -16.12 5.64 -4.78
N THR A 345 -15.93 5.75 -3.46
CA THR A 345 -15.32 6.90 -2.82
C THR A 345 -13.95 6.53 -2.28
N TYR A 346 -12.97 7.42 -2.43
CA TYR A 346 -11.63 7.23 -1.89
C TYR A 346 -11.19 8.52 -1.19
N HIS A 347 -10.85 8.42 0.10
CA HIS A 347 -10.69 9.57 0.99
C HIS A 347 -11.82 10.62 0.87
N GLY A 348 -13.08 10.18 0.78
CA GLY A 348 -14.25 11.08 0.70
C GLY A 348 -14.58 11.60 -0.71
N GLN A 349 -13.65 11.50 -1.67
CA GLN A 349 -13.87 11.93 -3.06
C GLN A 349 -14.59 10.84 -3.88
N ASN A 350 -15.62 11.21 -4.65
CA ASN A 350 -16.24 10.29 -5.61
C ASN A 350 -15.40 10.17 -6.89
N ILE A 351 -14.77 9.01 -7.09
CA ILE A 351 -13.79 8.83 -8.18
C ILE A 351 -14.41 8.91 -9.59
N LEU A 352 -15.72 8.75 -9.71
CA LEU A 352 -16.42 8.76 -11.00
C LEU A 352 -16.90 10.15 -11.37
N THR A 353 -17.52 10.84 -10.43
CA THR A 353 -18.29 12.06 -10.71
C THR A 353 -17.63 13.34 -10.22
N GLU A 354 -16.59 13.24 -9.39
CA GLU A 354 -16.01 14.39 -8.70
C GLU A 354 -14.51 14.53 -9.02
N ASP A 355 -14.14 15.60 -9.70
CA ASP A 355 -12.72 15.99 -9.84
C ASP A 355 -12.17 16.58 -8.53
N HIS A 356 -10.85 16.81 -8.51
CA HIS A 356 -10.17 17.22 -7.28
C HIS A 356 -10.61 18.61 -6.81
N GLU A 357 -10.79 19.56 -7.73
CA GLU A 357 -11.23 20.92 -7.42
C GLU A 357 -12.66 20.93 -6.87
N THR A 358 -13.56 20.15 -7.46
CA THR A 358 -14.94 20.02 -6.97
C THR A 358 -14.97 19.41 -5.57
N TYR A 359 -14.14 18.39 -5.33
CA TYR A 359 -14.00 17.78 -4.01
C TYR A 359 -13.49 18.77 -2.97
N GLN A 360 -12.43 19.52 -3.28
CA GLN A 360 -11.87 20.54 -2.41
C GLN A 360 -12.90 21.62 -2.07
N ARG A 361 -13.65 22.11 -3.07
CA ARG A 361 -14.71 23.09 -2.83
C ARG A 361 -15.80 22.54 -1.91
N ARG A 362 -16.25 21.30 -2.12
CA ARG A 362 -17.24 20.65 -1.25
C ARG A 362 -16.75 20.53 0.20
N LEU A 363 -15.46 20.21 0.40
CA LEU A 363 -14.84 20.20 1.73
C LEU A 363 -14.87 21.59 2.39
N ILE A 364 -14.52 22.64 1.64
CA ILE A 364 -14.52 24.03 2.11
C ILE A 364 -15.93 24.44 2.52
N GLU A 365 -16.90 24.27 1.62
CA GLU A 365 -18.31 24.62 1.87
C GLU A 365 -18.87 23.88 3.10
N HIS A 366 -18.60 22.57 3.22
CA HIS A 366 -19.05 21.77 4.35
C HIS A 366 -18.40 22.22 5.68
N TYR A 367 -17.10 22.56 5.66
CA TYR A 367 -16.42 23.07 6.84
C TYR A 367 -16.94 24.46 7.24
N GLU A 368 -17.14 25.35 6.27
CA GLU A 368 -17.68 26.68 6.50
C GLU A 368 -19.10 26.64 7.07
N GLU A 369 -19.93 25.68 6.67
CA GLU A 369 -21.29 25.49 7.18
C GLU A 369 -21.32 24.78 8.55
N PHE A 370 -20.70 23.60 8.64
CA PHE A 370 -20.87 22.69 9.78
C PHE A 370 -19.70 22.68 10.77
N GLY A 371 -18.55 23.27 10.43
CA GLY A 371 -17.37 23.32 11.28
C GLY A 371 -16.68 21.97 11.49
N ASN A 372 -16.88 21.01 10.58
CA ASN A 372 -16.21 19.71 10.59
C ASN A 372 -15.88 19.24 9.17
N LEU A 373 -15.18 18.12 9.04
CA LEU A 373 -14.77 17.54 7.75
C LEU A 373 -15.40 16.16 7.49
N ASP A 374 -16.45 15.81 8.24
CA ASP A 374 -17.13 14.52 8.12
C ASP A 374 -18.11 14.56 6.94
N LEU A 375 -17.60 14.21 5.75
CA LEU A 375 -18.33 14.13 4.48
C LEU A 375 -19.05 12.80 4.24
#